data_AF-A0A932T6T8-F1
#
_entry.id   AF-A0A932T6T8-F1
#
_cell.length_a   1.000
_cell.length_b   1.000
_cell.length_c   1.000
_cell.angle_alpha   90.00
_cell.angle_beta   90.00
_cell.angle_gamma   90.00
#
_symmetry.space_group_name_H-M   'P 1'
#
loop_
_entity.id
_entity.type
_entity.pdbx_description
1 polymer ?
#
loop_
_entity_poly.entity_id
_entity_poly.type
_entity_poly.pdbx_seq_one_letter_code
_entity_poly.pdbx_strand_id
1 'polypeptide(L)'
;MNAILPTGAAPAQSSTASLLSRMNKFDEANRAAPSGDMKVREKFQDFAAGTFYKEMLKALRQGQKHSKYFYGGQAEEIFRGQMDQQVAENLARQHGGTFAGPLYDAYARQSLPATPQVSPQVSSRENVHAFDAVA
;
A
#
# COMPACT_ATOMS: atom_id res chain seq x y z
N MET A 1 50.26 41.40 -38.23
CA MET A 1 49.43 40.49 -39.04
C MET A 1 49.48 39.09 -38.40
N ASN A 2 48.40 38.67 -37.75
CA ASN A 2 47.73 37.36 -37.85
C ASN A 2 46.94 37.02 -36.57
N ALA A 3 45.72 36.53 -36.78
CA ALA A 3 44.69 36.18 -35.81
C ALA A 3 44.57 34.65 -35.63
N ILE A 4 43.79 34.20 -34.63
CA ILE A 4 42.80 33.07 -34.60
C ILE A 4 42.82 32.26 -33.26
N LEU A 5 41.83 32.56 -32.38
CA LEU A 5 40.84 31.72 -31.61
C LEU A 5 41.29 30.49 -30.73
N PRO A 6 40.39 29.84 -29.93
CA PRO A 6 39.94 30.28 -28.60
C PRO A 6 39.96 29.17 -27.51
N THR A 7 39.70 29.60 -26.28
CA THR A 7 39.46 28.87 -25.04
C THR A 7 38.65 27.57 -25.17
N GLY A 8 39.22 26.44 -24.73
CA GLY A 8 38.49 25.18 -24.50
C GLY A 8 37.75 25.20 -23.16
N ALA A 9 36.42 25.24 -23.23
CA ALA A 9 35.52 25.23 -22.07
C ALA A 9 35.25 23.80 -21.58
N ALA A 10 35.25 23.63 -20.25
CA ALA A 10 34.89 22.41 -19.54
C ALA A 10 33.39 22.05 -19.68
N PRO A 11 33.01 20.75 -19.70
CA PRO A 11 31.61 20.34 -19.71
C PRO A 11 31.03 20.31 -18.28
N ALA A 12 30.45 21.43 -17.83
CA ALA A 12 29.76 21.55 -16.54
C ALA A 12 28.21 21.52 -16.69
N GLN A 13 27.65 20.68 -17.57
CA GLN A 13 26.21 20.67 -17.86
C GLN A 13 25.45 19.41 -17.40
N SER A 14 26.12 18.45 -16.78
CA SER A 14 25.51 17.15 -16.43
C SER A 14 24.69 17.17 -15.13
N SER A 15 24.90 18.16 -14.26
CA SER A 15 24.30 18.21 -12.92
C SER A 15 22.87 18.78 -12.90
N THR A 16 22.50 19.64 -13.85
CA THR A 16 21.13 20.19 -13.93
C THR A 16 20.18 19.25 -14.66
N ALA A 17 20.65 18.55 -15.70
CA ALA A 17 19.87 17.55 -16.43
C ALA A 17 19.51 16.34 -15.54
N SER A 18 20.44 15.88 -14.72
CA SER A 18 20.22 14.78 -13.78
C SER A 18 19.27 15.15 -12.63
N LEU A 19 19.24 16.41 -12.19
CA LEU A 19 18.25 16.90 -11.22
C LEU A 19 16.84 16.93 -11.79
N LEU A 20 16.68 17.38 -13.05
CA LEU A 20 15.38 17.43 -13.71
C LEU A 20 14.81 16.03 -14.00
N SER A 21 15.66 15.09 -14.44
CA SER A 21 15.26 13.68 -14.58
C SER A 21 14.92 13.02 -13.25
N ARG A 22 15.60 13.40 -12.16
CA ARG A 22 15.29 12.87 -10.82
C ARG A 22 13.93 13.38 -10.33
N MET A 23 13.60 14.65 -10.58
CA MET A 23 12.29 15.23 -10.28
C MET A 23 11.16 14.52 -11.03
N ASN A 24 11.32 14.25 -12.33
CA ASN A 24 10.32 13.50 -13.09
C ASN A 24 10.15 12.05 -12.59
N LYS A 25 11.24 11.41 -12.15
CA LYS A 25 11.22 10.04 -11.63
C LYS A 25 10.56 9.93 -10.24
N PHE A 26 10.59 11.01 -9.43
CA PHE A 26 9.84 11.08 -8.17
C PHE A 26 8.32 11.18 -8.41
N ASP A 27 7.88 11.90 -9.45
CA ASP A 27 6.47 11.99 -9.84
C ASP A 27 5.92 10.67 -10.42
N GLU A 28 6.71 9.95 -11.23
CA GLU A 28 6.33 8.63 -11.76
C GLU A 28 6.21 7.57 -10.66
N ALA A 29 7.13 7.56 -9.69
CA ALA A 29 7.10 6.62 -8.58
C ALA A 29 5.89 6.82 -7.64
N ASN A 30 5.36 8.04 -7.54
CA ASN A 30 4.20 8.36 -6.71
C ASN A 30 2.86 8.06 -7.41
N ARG A 31 2.82 8.11 -8.75
CA ARG A 31 1.63 7.74 -9.54
C ARG A 31 1.43 6.24 -9.70
N ALA A 32 2.48 5.45 -9.51
CA ALA A 32 2.47 3.99 -9.66
C ALA A 32 2.38 3.25 -8.32
N ALA A 33 1.64 3.78 -7.34
CA ALA A 33 1.27 2.97 -6.17
C ALA A 33 0.40 1.79 -6.64
N PRO A 34 0.78 0.54 -6.33
CA PRO A 34 0.14 -0.63 -6.89
C PRO A 34 -1.28 -0.74 -6.34
N SER A 35 -2.26 -0.84 -7.22
CA SER A 35 -3.68 -1.03 -6.90
C SER A 35 -3.95 -2.28 -6.04
N GLY A 36 -2.97 -3.19 -5.91
CA GLY A 36 -3.00 -4.30 -4.96
C GLY A 36 -2.91 -3.87 -3.49
N ASP A 37 -2.08 -2.88 -3.15
CA ASP A 37 -1.86 -2.46 -1.76
C ASP A 37 -3.10 -1.79 -1.16
N MET A 38 -3.83 -1.01 -1.98
CA MET A 38 -5.09 -0.40 -1.58
C MET A 38 -6.15 -1.45 -1.21
N LYS A 39 -6.23 -2.54 -1.98
CA LYS A 39 -7.19 -3.62 -1.72
C LYS A 39 -6.84 -4.43 -0.47
N VAL A 40 -5.55 -4.67 -0.22
CA VAL A 40 -5.09 -5.34 0.99
C VAL A 40 -5.37 -4.48 2.22
N ARG A 41 -5.09 -3.18 2.13
CA ARG A 41 -5.40 -2.22 3.19
C ARG A 41 -6.89 -2.16 3.51
N GLU A 42 -7.74 -2.12 2.48
CA GLU A 42 -9.19 -2.12 2.63
C GLU A 42 -9.69 -3.38 3.34
N LYS A 43 -9.19 -4.58 2.96
CA LYS A 43 -9.58 -5.83 3.61
C LYS A 43 -9.05 -5.97 5.03
N PHE A 44 -7.86 -5.45 5.29
CA PHE A 44 -7.35 -5.36 6.64
C PHE A 44 -8.23 -4.45 7.50
N GLN A 45 -8.64 -3.30 6.95
CA GLN A 45 -9.56 -2.38 7.63
C GLN A 45 -10.91 -3.02 7.93
N ASP A 46 -11.55 -3.62 6.93
CA ASP A 46 -12.83 -4.33 7.08
C ASP A 46 -12.75 -5.36 8.21
N PHE A 47 -11.66 -6.13 8.26
CA PHE A 47 -11.44 -7.15 9.27
C PHE A 47 -11.20 -6.56 10.66
N ALA A 48 -10.17 -5.71 10.81
CA ALA A 48 -9.74 -5.21 12.11
C ALA A 48 -10.83 -4.34 12.76
N ALA A 49 -11.43 -3.43 11.99
CA ALA A 49 -12.52 -2.59 12.48
C ALA A 49 -13.79 -3.42 12.69
N GLY A 50 -14.11 -4.36 11.79
CA GLY A 50 -15.29 -5.22 11.94
C GLY A 50 -15.25 -6.07 13.20
N THR A 51 -14.11 -6.72 13.49
CA THR A 51 -13.92 -7.49 14.73
C THR A 51 -14.02 -6.60 15.97
N PHE A 52 -13.38 -5.43 15.94
CA PHE A 52 -13.44 -4.48 17.05
C PHE A 52 -14.88 -4.05 17.36
N TYR A 53 -15.63 -3.58 16.35
CA TYR A 53 -17.00 -3.13 16.55
C TYR A 53 -17.94 -4.26 16.95
N LYS A 54 -17.72 -5.48 16.45
CA LYS A 54 -18.51 -6.65 16.85
C LYS A 54 -18.34 -6.98 18.34
N GLU A 55 -17.10 -7.00 18.83
CA GLU A 55 -16.85 -7.26 20.26
C GLU A 55 -17.35 -6.11 21.14
N MET A 56 -17.24 -4.86 20.67
CA MET A 56 -17.83 -3.71 21.35
C MET A 56 -19.35 -3.83 21.50
N LEU A 57 -20.07 -4.12 20.41
CA LEU A 57 -21.53 -4.28 20.43
C LEU A 57 -21.96 -5.45 21.34
N LYS A 58 -21.21 -6.55 21.29
CA LYS A 58 -21.43 -7.71 22.15
C LYS A 58 -21.26 -7.36 23.63
N ALA A 59 -20.18 -6.65 24.00
CA ALA A 59 -19.93 -6.22 25.37
C ALA A 59 -21.02 -5.25 25.87
N LEU A 60 -21.45 -4.30 25.03
CA LEU A 60 -22.54 -3.37 25.35
C LEU A 60 -23.85 -4.12 25.65
N ARG A 61 -24.16 -5.16 24.88
CA ARG A 61 -25.36 -5.96 25.11
C ARG A 61 -25.26 -6.83 26.36
N GLN A 62 -24.10 -7.41 26.65
CA GLN A 62 -23.88 -8.17 27.89
C GLN A 62 -24.08 -7.30 29.14
N GLY A 63 -23.80 -6.00 29.04
CA GLY A 63 -24.08 -5.03 30.10
C GLY A 63 -25.57 -4.75 30.32
N GLN A 64 -26.43 -4.99 29.34
CA GLN A 64 -27.87 -4.83 29.49
C GLN A 64 -28.50 -6.11 30.05
N LYS A 65 -29.13 -6.00 31.23
CA LYS A 65 -29.85 -7.10 31.86
C LYS A 65 -31.00 -7.54 30.95
N HIS A 66 -31.08 -8.84 30.70
CA HIS A 66 -32.19 -9.42 29.96
C HIS A 66 -33.53 -9.06 30.62
N SER A 67 -34.45 -8.49 29.84
CA SER A 67 -35.78 -8.16 30.33
C SER A 67 -36.59 -9.43 30.54
N LYS A 68 -37.11 -9.63 31.76
CA LYS A 68 -37.97 -10.77 32.13
C LYS A 68 -39.23 -10.90 31.25
N TYR A 69 -39.61 -9.84 30.55
CA TYR A 69 -40.86 -9.74 29.77
C TYR A 69 -40.65 -9.64 28.25
N PHE A 70 -39.42 -9.43 27.78
CA PHE A 70 -39.09 -9.30 26.35
C PHE A 70 -37.99 -10.29 25.99
N TYR A 71 -38.36 -11.58 25.93
CA TYR A 71 -37.51 -12.65 25.41
C TYR A 71 -38.18 -13.25 24.18
N GLY A 72 -37.68 -12.91 23.00
CA GLY A 72 -38.08 -13.50 21.71
C GLY A 72 -37.41 -14.85 21.43
N GLY A 73 -36.84 -15.50 22.46
CA GLY A 73 -36.24 -16.82 22.38
C GLY A 73 -35.09 -16.91 21.36
N GLN A 74 -34.97 -18.07 20.70
CA GLN A 74 -33.89 -18.36 19.77
C GLN A 74 -33.91 -17.46 18.51
N ALA A 75 -35.09 -17.07 18.03
CA ALA A 75 -35.22 -16.20 16.86
C ALA A 75 -34.61 -14.82 17.13
N GLU A 76 -34.83 -14.26 18.32
CA GLU A 76 -34.23 -12.98 18.70
C GLU A 76 -32.71 -13.09 18.90
N GLU A 77 -32.19 -14.20 19.44
CA GLU A 77 -30.73 -14.42 19.52
C GLU A 77 -30.08 -14.42 18.14
N ILE A 78 -30.66 -15.13 17.17
CA ILE A 78 -30.15 -15.17 15.80
C ILE A 78 -30.25 -13.79 15.15
N PHE A 79 -31.41 -13.13 15.26
CA PHE A 79 -31.61 -11.80 14.71
C PHE A 79 -30.64 -10.78 15.30
N ARG A 80 -30.41 -10.81 16.62
CA ARG A 80 -29.43 -9.94 17.29
C ARG A 80 -28.02 -10.16 16.76
N GLY A 81 -27.61 -11.43 16.57
CA GLY A 81 -26.31 -11.74 15.99
C GLY A 81 -26.13 -11.18 14.57
N GLN A 82 -27.15 -11.31 13.72
CA GLN A 82 -27.13 -10.77 12.36
C GLN A 82 -27.17 -9.25 12.32
N MET A 83 -27.98 -8.64 13.20
CA MET A 83 -28.04 -7.18 13.33
C MET A 83 -26.69 -6.61 13.76
N ASP A 84 -26.05 -7.21 14.76
CA ASP A 84 -24.73 -6.77 15.21
C ASP A 84 -23.68 -6.88 14.13
N GLN A 85 -23.72 -7.97 13.36
CA GLN A 85 -22.81 -8.14 12.23
C GLN A 85 -23.00 -7.00 11.22
N GLN A 86 -24.24 -6.71 10.83
CA GLN A 86 -24.52 -5.66 9.85
C GLN A 86 -24.15 -4.26 10.37
N VAL A 87 -24.38 -3.98 11.66
CA VAL A 87 -24.01 -2.70 12.28
C VAL A 87 -22.49 -2.57 12.38
N ALA A 88 -21.79 -3.63 12.81
CA ALA A 88 -20.35 -3.64 12.89
C ALA A 88 -19.68 -3.46 11.52
N GLU A 89 -20.17 -4.14 10.48
CA GLU A 89 -19.66 -4.01 9.11
C GLU A 89 -19.86 -2.58 8.57
N ASN A 90 -21.03 -1.97 8.80
CA ASN A 90 -21.27 -0.59 8.37
C ASN A 90 -20.38 0.41 9.11
N LEU A 91 -20.20 0.26 10.43
CA LEU A 91 -19.29 1.09 11.22
C LEU A 91 -17.83 0.91 10.79
N ALA A 92 -17.42 -0.31 10.47
CA ALA A 92 -16.08 -0.61 9.96
C ALA A 92 -15.80 0.06 8.61
N ARG A 93 -16.78 0.06 7.71
CA ARG A 93 -16.64 0.74 6.40
C ARG A 93 -16.60 2.25 6.52
N GLN A 94 -17.45 2.84 7.36
CA GLN A 94 -17.56 4.30 7.50
C GLN A 94 -16.46 4.91 8.37
N HIS A 95 -16.11 4.25 9.48
CA HIS A 95 -15.21 4.79 10.51
C HIS A 95 -13.96 3.94 10.75
N GLY A 96 -13.81 2.80 10.07
CA GLY A 96 -12.67 1.91 10.28
C GLY A 96 -11.34 2.49 9.82
N GLY A 97 -11.32 3.44 8.90
CA GLY A 97 -10.06 4.02 8.38
C GLY A 97 -9.22 4.72 9.45
N THR A 98 -9.88 5.43 10.38
CA THR A 98 -9.20 6.14 11.48
C THR A 98 -8.56 5.18 12.48
N PHE A 99 -9.18 4.02 12.71
CA PHE A 99 -8.71 3.03 13.66
C PHE A 99 -7.73 2.02 13.02
N ALA A 100 -8.08 1.47 11.88
CA ALA A 100 -7.34 0.40 11.22
C ALA A 100 -6.16 0.91 10.38
N GLY A 101 -6.17 2.18 9.95
CA GLY A 101 -5.06 2.78 9.19
C GLY A 101 -3.72 2.70 9.93
N PRO A 102 -3.61 3.24 11.15
CA PRO A 102 -2.38 3.15 11.95
C PRO A 102 -1.95 1.71 12.26
N LEU A 103 -2.92 0.80 12.47
CA LEU A 103 -2.66 -0.62 12.71
C LEU A 103 -2.08 -1.30 11.47
N TYR A 104 -2.59 -0.98 10.28
CA TYR A 104 -2.06 -1.47 9.02
C TYR A 104 -0.63 -0.97 8.79
N ASP A 105 -0.37 0.32 9.05
CA ASP A 105 0.96 0.89 8.87
C ASP A 105 1.98 0.25 9.83
N ALA A 106 1.58 -0.03 11.08
CA ALA A 106 2.41 -0.76 12.03
C ALA A 106 2.66 -2.22 11.59
N TYR A 107 1.62 -2.90 11.14
CA TYR A 107 1.72 -4.26 10.61
C TYR A 107 2.66 -4.33 9.41
N ALA A 108 2.49 -3.44 8.42
CA ALA A 108 3.31 -3.38 7.23
C ALA A 108 4.79 -3.16 7.56
N ARG A 109 5.10 -2.29 8.53
CA ARG A 109 6.48 -2.08 9.01
C ARG A 109 7.10 -3.34 9.63
N GLN A 110 6.30 -4.16 10.30
CA GLN A 110 6.76 -5.38 10.96
C GLN A 110 6.83 -6.58 10.00
N SER A 111 5.92 -6.66 9.03
CA SER A 111 5.76 -7.82 8.14
C SER A 111 6.61 -7.76 6.88
N LEU A 112 7.20 -6.62 6.54
CA LEU A 112 8.10 -6.48 5.40
C LEU A 112 9.53 -6.90 5.78
N PRO A 113 10.04 -8.07 5.35
CA PRO A 113 11.48 -8.20 5.18
C PRO A 113 11.90 -7.14 4.15
N ALA A 114 12.99 -6.41 4.39
CA ALA A 114 13.56 -5.52 3.40
C ALA A 114 13.85 -6.33 2.11
N THR A 115 12.99 -6.19 1.09
CA THR A 115 13.19 -6.87 -0.18
C THR A 115 14.46 -6.28 -0.81
N PRO A 116 15.50 -7.07 -1.10
CA PRO A 116 16.62 -6.58 -1.89
C PRO A 116 16.06 -6.17 -3.25
N GLN A 117 16.37 -4.94 -3.66
CA GLN A 117 16.00 -4.43 -4.97
C GLN A 117 16.58 -5.36 -6.05
N VAL A 118 15.71 -6.11 -6.73
CA VAL A 118 16.07 -6.78 -7.97
C VAL A 118 16.19 -5.68 -9.01
N SER A 119 17.39 -5.14 -9.13
CA SER A 119 17.80 -4.34 -10.28
C SER A 119 17.59 -5.19 -11.53
N PRO A 120 16.89 -4.71 -12.57
CA PRO A 120 16.99 -5.35 -13.87
C PRO A 120 18.41 -5.08 -14.39
N GLN A 121 19.34 -5.99 -14.12
CA GLN A 121 20.57 -6.07 -14.90
C GLN A 121 20.15 -6.46 -16.31
N VAL A 122 19.99 -5.43 -17.15
CA VAL A 122 19.95 -5.55 -18.60
C VAL A 122 21.22 -6.31 -18.99
N SER A 123 21.06 -7.56 -19.38
CA SER A 123 22.10 -8.32 -20.05
C SER A 123 22.35 -7.67 -21.40
N SER A 124 23.27 -6.70 -21.41
CA SER A 124 24.02 -6.34 -22.61
C SER A 124 24.91 -7.53 -22.98
N ARG A 125 24.34 -8.52 -23.67
CA ARG A 125 25.11 -9.35 -24.61
C ARG A 125 24.94 -8.73 -25.99
N GLU A 126 25.57 -7.56 -26.12
CA GLU A 126 26.16 -7.15 -27.37
C GLU A 126 27.37 -8.06 -27.59
N ASN A 127 27.27 -8.97 -28.56
CA ASN A 127 28.46 -9.45 -29.27
C ASN A 127 28.02 -9.82 -30.69
N VAL A 128 27.89 -8.76 -31.47
CA VAL A 128 28.10 -8.82 -32.91
C VAL A 128 29.62 -8.96 -33.11
N HIS A 129 30.03 -9.72 -34.12
CA HIS A 129 31.41 -10.00 -34.58
C HIS A 129 32.03 -11.33 -34.14
N ALA A 130 31.81 -12.35 -34.97
CA ALA A 130 32.91 -13.06 -35.65
C ALA A 130 32.33 -13.94 -36.76
N PHE A 131 32.07 -13.30 -37.92
CA PHE A 131 32.36 -13.97 -39.18
C PHE A 131 33.89 -14.16 -39.25
N ASP A 132 34.31 -15.19 -40.01
CA ASP A 132 35.69 -15.64 -40.29
C ASP A 132 36.36 -16.56 -39.27
N ALA A 133 36.40 -17.87 -39.59
CA ALA A 133 37.64 -18.53 -39.99
C ALA A 133 37.38 -19.99 -40.41
N VAL A 134 37.73 -20.25 -41.67
CA VAL A 134 37.99 -21.56 -42.29
C VAL A 134 39.14 -22.29 -41.59
N ALA A 135 38.98 -23.59 -41.33
CA ALA A 135 39.98 -24.65 -41.48
C ALA A 135 39.32 -26.03 -41.36
#